data_AF-A0AA47BUQ1-F1
#
_entry.id   AF-A0AA47BUQ1-F1
#
_cell.length_a   1.000
_cell.length_b   1.000
_cell.length_c   1.000
_cell.angle_alpha   90.00
_cell.angle_beta   90.00
_cell.angle_gamma   90.00
#
_symmetry.space_group_name_H-M   'P 1'
#
loop_
_entity.id
_entity.type
_entity.pdbx_description
1 polymer ?
#
loop_
_entity_poly.entity_id
_entity_poly.type
_entity_poly.pdbx_seq_one_letter_code
_entity_poly.pdbx_strand_id
1 'polypeptide(L)'
;MLNGSRPTPAEIEKFIHSTSDPIKLQLTGGYLFKSCVADEILHIGIVPAISENERLHHYDVGVPCAESLIGTISNTGNFSILFRADKSDMDEVIRKKWQLSYIAFAKFLVVHGYAGKGDLDWISKAIIAESGIFNPIPQNIFEIAGLEDSYGL
;
A
#
# COMPACT_ATOMS: atom_id res chain seq x y z
N MET A 1 12.32 2.26 -4.83
CA MET A 1 12.93 0.91 -4.75
C MET A 1 11.84 -0.09 -4.47
N LEU A 2 11.90 -1.26 -5.10
CA LEU A 2 10.95 -2.36 -4.91
C LEU A 2 11.72 -3.61 -4.48
N ASN A 3 11.34 -4.21 -3.34
CA ASN A 3 11.99 -5.40 -2.78
C ASN A 3 13.53 -5.29 -2.74
N GLY A 4 14.04 -4.16 -2.24
CA GLY A 4 15.47 -3.90 -2.11
C GLY A 4 16.22 -3.59 -3.41
N SER A 5 15.54 -3.60 -4.55
CA SER A 5 16.14 -3.40 -5.87
C SER A 5 15.61 -2.15 -6.58
N ARG A 6 16.34 -1.69 -7.61
CA ARG A 6 15.88 -0.68 -8.58
C ARG A 6 15.45 -1.41 -9.87
N PRO A 7 14.24 -1.98 -9.91
CA PRO A 7 13.74 -2.64 -11.12
C PRO A 7 13.60 -1.64 -12.28
N THR A 8 13.65 -2.18 -13.49
CA THR A 8 13.28 -1.46 -14.71
C THR A 8 11.78 -1.13 -14.72
N PRO A 9 11.32 -0.12 -15.48
CA PRO A 9 9.90 0.20 -15.57
C PRO A 9 9.01 -0.99 -15.92
N ALA A 10 9.43 -1.83 -16.88
CA ALA A 10 8.69 -3.02 -17.30
C ALA A 10 8.57 -4.09 -16.19
N GLU A 11 9.60 -4.26 -15.36
CA GLU A 11 9.56 -5.16 -14.21
C GLU A 11 8.60 -4.64 -13.13
N ILE A 12 8.57 -3.32 -12.90
CA ILE A 12 7.63 -2.70 -11.96
C ILE A 12 6.20 -2.93 -12.44
N GLU A 13 5.90 -2.57 -13.68
CA GLU A 13 4.57 -2.71 -14.26
C GLU A 13 4.09 -4.16 -14.18
N LYS A 14 4.91 -5.12 -14.63
CA LYS A 14 4.58 -6.54 -14.55
C LYS A 14 4.29 -6.99 -13.12
N PHE A 15 5.10 -6.52 -12.16
CA PHE A 15 4.91 -6.86 -10.76
C PHE A 15 3.61 -6.26 -10.21
N ILE A 16 3.35 -4.98 -10.44
CA ILE A 16 2.17 -4.28 -9.94
C ILE A 16 0.88 -4.79 -10.60
N HIS A 17 0.89 -5.11 -11.89
CA HIS A 17 -0.22 -5.81 -12.52
C HIS A 17 -0.52 -7.13 -11.81
N SER A 18 0.51 -7.90 -11.45
CA SER A 18 0.33 -9.18 -10.76
C SER A 18 -0.31 -9.05 -9.37
N THR A 19 -0.15 -7.91 -8.68
CA THR A 19 -0.78 -7.67 -7.38
C THR A 19 -2.28 -7.34 -7.48
N SER A 20 -2.80 -7.21 -8.70
CA SER A 20 -4.23 -7.04 -8.98
C SER A 20 -4.84 -8.18 -9.80
N ASP A 21 -4.04 -9.14 -10.25
CA ASP A 21 -4.50 -10.29 -11.04
C ASP A 21 -5.29 -11.27 -10.12
N PRO A 22 -6.57 -11.57 -10.43
CA PRO A 22 -7.39 -12.41 -9.57
C PRO A 22 -6.84 -13.83 -9.39
N ILE A 23 -6.23 -14.42 -10.42
CA ILE A 23 -5.65 -15.76 -10.34
C ILE A 23 -4.43 -15.73 -9.43
N LYS A 24 -3.55 -14.74 -9.59
CA LYS A 24 -2.37 -14.57 -8.73
C LYS A 24 -2.75 -14.32 -7.29
N LEU A 25 -3.71 -13.43 -7.04
CA LEU A 25 -4.20 -13.12 -5.69
C LEU A 25 -4.75 -14.36 -4.97
N GLN A 26 -5.45 -15.25 -5.68
CA GLN A 26 -5.90 -16.52 -5.10
C GLN A 26 -4.75 -17.47 -4.82
N LEU A 27 -3.80 -17.61 -5.76
CA LEU A 27 -2.65 -18.51 -5.62
C LEU A 27 -1.71 -18.08 -4.48
N THR A 28 -1.53 -16.78 -4.26
CA THR A 28 -0.63 -16.24 -3.23
C THR A 28 -1.32 -15.99 -1.90
N GLY A 29 -2.63 -16.22 -1.80
CA GLY A 29 -3.43 -15.82 -0.64
C GLY A 29 -3.44 -14.31 -0.40
N GLY A 30 -3.16 -13.51 -1.44
CA GLY A 30 -2.90 -12.08 -1.34
C GLY A 30 -1.42 -11.72 -1.21
N TYR A 31 -1.16 -10.49 -0.77
CA TYR A 31 0.18 -9.95 -0.58
C TYR A 31 0.29 -9.21 0.76
N LEU A 32 1.46 -9.29 1.37
CA LEU A 32 1.87 -8.45 2.48
C LEU A 32 2.73 -7.32 1.91
N PHE A 33 2.60 -6.11 2.43
CA PHE A 33 3.45 -5.01 2.04
C PHE A 33 3.93 -4.16 3.22
N LYS A 34 5.05 -3.49 2.98
CA LYS A 34 5.58 -2.41 3.82
C LYS A 34 6.13 -1.32 2.91
N SER A 35 5.85 -0.07 3.21
CA SER A 35 6.37 1.05 2.42
C SER A 35 6.76 2.23 3.27
N CYS A 36 7.70 3.03 2.79
CA CYS A 36 8.01 4.33 3.36
C CYS A 36 8.69 5.24 2.36
N VAL A 37 8.77 6.52 2.71
CA VAL A 37 9.54 7.51 1.97
C VAL A 37 10.78 7.84 2.78
N ALA A 38 11.96 7.60 2.21
CA ALA A 38 13.25 7.95 2.79
C ALA A 38 14.10 8.64 1.72
N ASP A 39 14.72 9.76 2.06
CA ASP A 39 15.54 10.56 1.13
C ASP A 39 14.83 10.84 -0.21
N GLU A 40 13.55 11.23 -0.13
CA GLU A 40 12.67 11.50 -1.29
C GLU A 40 12.37 10.29 -2.18
N ILE A 41 12.84 9.10 -1.82
CA ILE A 41 12.61 7.86 -2.55
C ILE A 41 11.52 7.06 -1.84
N LEU A 42 10.55 6.57 -2.61
CA LEU A 42 9.59 5.58 -2.12
C LEU A 42 10.25 4.20 -2.11
N HIS A 43 10.26 3.56 -0.95
CA HIS A 43 10.67 2.18 -0.75
C HIS A 43 9.43 1.34 -0.51
N ILE A 44 9.28 0.26 -1.26
CA ILE A 44 8.20 -0.68 -1.09
C ILE A 44 8.80 -2.08 -1.04
N GLY A 45 8.39 -2.84 -0.04
CA GLY A 45 8.51 -4.29 -0.08
C GLY A 45 7.12 -4.91 -0.20
N ILE A 46 6.95 -5.87 -1.09
CA ILE A 46 5.72 -6.63 -1.31
C ILE A 46 6.09 -8.10 -1.51
N VAL A 47 5.46 -8.97 -0.73
CA VAL A 47 5.66 -10.43 -0.78
C VAL A 47 4.32 -11.15 -0.77
N PRO A 48 4.20 -12.35 -1.38
CA PRO A 48 2.96 -13.12 -1.31
C PRO A 48 2.65 -13.52 0.15
N ALA A 49 1.38 -13.69 0.51
CA ALA A 49 1.02 -14.16 1.85
C ALA A 49 1.25 -15.68 2.01
N ILE A 50 1.23 -16.42 0.90
CA ILE A 50 1.47 -17.85 0.79
C ILE A 50 2.55 -18.08 -0.27
N SER A 51 3.57 -18.85 0.08
CA SER A 51 4.61 -19.33 -0.84
C SER A 51 4.89 -20.79 -0.53
N GLU A 52 5.06 -21.61 -1.57
CA GLU A 52 5.34 -23.06 -1.42
C GLU A 52 4.32 -23.81 -0.53
N ASN A 53 3.05 -23.40 -0.59
CA ASN A 53 1.95 -23.87 0.27
C ASN A 53 2.12 -23.59 1.78
N GLU A 54 3.09 -22.76 2.13
CA GLU A 54 3.32 -22.30 3.50
C GLU A 54 2.91 -20.83 3.64
N ARG A 55 2.37 -20.49 4.80
CA ARG A 55 2.04 -19.09 5.12
C ARG A 55 3.34 -18.37 5.41
N LEU A 56 3.64 -17.33 4.64
CA LEU A 56 4.78 -16.48 4.95
C LEU A 56 4.42 -15.66 6.19
N HIS A 57 5.11 -15.96 7.29
CA HIS A 57 5.07 -15.12 8.48
C HIS A 57 5.87 -13.84 8.21
N HIS A 58 5.53 -12.77 8.93
CA HIS A 58 5.86 -11.35 8.72
C HIS A 58 7.36 -10.96 8.65
N TYR A 59 8.25 -11.91 8.49
CA TYR A 59 9.69 -11.72 8.57
C TYR A 59 10.22 -11.26 7.20
N ASP A 60 10.88 -10.10 7.18
CA ASP A 60 11.72 -9.59 6.08
C ASP A 60 11.10 -8.84 4.89
N VAL A 61 9.93 -8.22 5.03
CA VAL A 61 9.65 -7.05 4.17
C VAL A 61 10.45 -5.85 4.67
N GLY A 62 11.74 -5.84 4.38
CA GLY A 62 12.69 -4.81 4.80
C GLY A 62 12.52 -3.51 4.01
N VAL A 63 12.28 -2.41 4.72
CA VAL A 63 12.41 -1.04 4.21
C VAL A 63 13.33 -0.26 5.16
N PRO A 64 14.10 0.73 4.67
CA PRO A 64 15.20 1.33 5.43
C PRO A 64 14.77 2.33 6.53
N CYS A 65 13.50 2.29 6.93
CA CYS A 65 12.82 3.31 7.74
C CYS A 65 12.01 2.63 8.85
N ALA A 66 12.03 3.22 10.04
CA ALA A 66 11.22 2.76 11.16
C ALA A 66 9.74 3.10 10.95
N GLU A 67 9.47 4.33 10.54
CA GLU A 67 8.13 4.81 10.20
C GLU A 67 7.76 4.34 8.80
N SER A 68 6.74 3.50 8.73
CA SER A 68 6.33 2.85 7.49
C SER A 68 4.83 2.58 7.53
N LEU A 69 4.24 2.57 6.34
CA LEU A 69 2.96 1.92 6.14
C LEU A 69 3.21 0.41 6.10
N ILE A 70 2.33 -0.33 6.75
CA ILE A 70 2.29 -1.80 6.69
C ILE A 70 0.89 -2.22 6.30
N GLY A 71 0.75 -3.33 5.61
CA GLY A 71 -0.57 -3.72 5.19
C GLY A 71 -0.63 -4.99 4.38
N THR A 72 -1.83 -5.25 3.88
CA THR A 72 -2.11 -6.41 3.03
C THR A 72 -2.94 -6.03 1.83
N ILE A 73 -2.78 -6.80 0.76
CA ILE A 73 -3.74 -6.91 -0.35
C ILE A 73 -4.35 -8.28 -0.19
N SER A 74 -5.64 -8.36 0.14
CA SER A 74 -6.32 -9.65 0.31
C SER A 74 -6.40 -10.43 -1.00
N ASN A 75 -6.74 -11.72 -0.93
CA ASN A 75 -6.99 -12.55 -2.12
C ASN A 75 -8.17 -12.07 -3.00
N THR A 76 -8.95 -11.09 -2.54
CA THR A 76 -10.01 -10.43 -3.31
C THR A 76 -9.63 -9.03 -3.81
N GLY A 77 -8.41 -8.56 -3.52
CA GLY A 77 -7.91 -7.27 -3.98
C GLY A 77 -8.20 -6.08 -3.04
N ASN A 78 -8.83 -6.30 -1.88
CA ASN A 78 -9.04 -5.25 -0.88
C ASN A 78 -7.73 -4.94 -0.13
N PHE A 79 -7.51 -3.67 0.18
CA PHE A 79 -6.36 -3.18 0.92
C PHE A 79 -6.67 -3.03 2.41
N SER A 80 -5.75 -3.53 3.25
CA SER A 80 -5.60 -3.10 4.64
C SER A 80 -4.33 -2.28 4.72
N ILE A 81 -4.40 -0.98 5.04
CA ILE A 81 -3.26 -0.07 5.16
C ILE A 81 -3.24 0.48 6.58
N LEU A 82 -2.15 0.21 7.29
CA LEU A 82 -1.94 0.62 8.66
C LEU A 82 -0.64 1.42 8.75
N PHE A 83 -0.53 2.21 9.80
CA PHE A 83 0.72 2.85 10.19
C PHE A 83 0.85 2.77 11.70
N ARG A 84 2.08 2.89 12.19
CA ARG A 84 2.34 2.97 13.62
C ARG A 84 2.56 4.43 13.99
N ALA A 85 1.55 5.07 14.58
CA ALA A 85 1.78 6.24 15.40
C ALA A 85 2.26 5.78 16.77
N ASP A 86 3.37 6.34 17.25
CA ASP A 86 3.64 6.28 18.68
C ASP A 86 2.55 7.08 19.41
N LYS A 87 2.20 6.65 20.63
CA LYS A 87 1.01 7.07 21.40
C LYS A 87 0.88 8.58 21.70
N SER A 88 1.79 9.43 21.23
CA SER A 88 1.69 10.89 21.32
C SER A 88 0.62 11.42 20.37
N ASP A 89 -0.10 12.45 20.79
CA ASP A 89 -1.11 13.13 19.99
C ASP A 89 -0.60 13.41 18.56
N MET A 90 -1.36 12.98 17.55
CA MET A 90 -1.06 13.31 16.17
C MET A 90 -1.25 14.81 15.96
N ASP A 91 -0.15 15.54 15.85
CA ASP A 91 -0.18 16.93 15.41
C ASP A 91 -0.39 17.02 13.88
N GLU A 92 -0.52 18.25 13.38
CA GLU A 92 -0.71 18.50 11.95
C GLU A 92 0.48 18.05 11.09
N VAL A 93 1.71 18.15 11.62
CA VAL A 93 2.93 17.78 10.92
C VAL A 93 2.99 16.27 10.71
N ILE A 94 2.69 15.50 11.76
CA ILE A 94 2.60 14.04 11.74
C ILE A 94 1.47 13.59 10.81
N ARG A 95 0.29 14.22 10.90
CA ARG A 95 -0.83 13.96 9.97
C ARG A 95 -0.41 14.12 8.52
N LYS A 96 0.19 15.26 8.17
CA LYS A 96 0.62 15.55 6.80
C LYS A 96 1.69 14.58 6.31
N LYS A 97 2.62 14.18 7.17
CA LYS A 97 3.65 13.18 6.84
C LYS A 97 3.03 11.83 6.47
N TRP A 98 2.09 11.34 7.27
CA TRP A 98 1.41 10.08 6.95
C TRP A 98 0.55 10.22 5.70
N GLN A 99 -0.16 11.34 5.54
CA GLN A 99 -0.93 11.63 4.33
C GLN A 99 -0.07 11.53 3.07
N LEU A 100 1.11 12.15 3.07
CA LEU A 100 2.06 12.07 1.96
C LEU A 100 2.57 10.64 1.73
N SER A 101 2.77 9.85 2.79
CA SER A 101 3.18 8.45 2.67
C SER A 101 2.09 7.59 2.01
N TYR A 102 0.83 7.79 2.40
CA TYR A 102 -0.32 7.13 1.78
C TYR A 102 -0.44 7.51 0.30
N ILE A 103 -0.35 8.81 -0.01
CA ILE A 103 -0.41 9.33 -1.39
C ILE A 103 0.72 8.75 -2.24
N ALA A 104 1.96 8.74 -1.73
CA ALA A 104 3.11 8.22 -2.46
C ALA A 104 2.95 6.73 -2.79
N PHE A 105 2.51 5.93 -1.81
CA PHE A 105 2.23 4.51 -2.01
C PHE A 105 1.13 4.29 -3.06
N ALA A 106 -0.03 4.95 -2.90
CA ALA A 106 -1.15 4.78 -3.80
C ALA A 106 -0.83 5.24 -5.23
N LYS A 107 -0.20 6.42 -5.39
CA LYS A 107 0.22 6.92 -6.70
C LYS A 107 1.18 5.97 -7.39
N PHE A 108 2.13 5.40 -6.67
CA PHE A 108 3.05 4.40 -7.23
C PHE A 108 2.30 3.20 -7.80
N LEU A 109 1.34 2.63 -7.05
CA LEU A 109 0.54 1.50 -7.54
C LEU A 109 -0.24 1.87 -8.81
N VAL A 110 -0.93 3.01 -8.81
CA VAL A 110 -1.79 3.39 -9.94
C VAL A 110 -0.96 3.74 -11.19
N VAL A 111 0.12 4.52 -11.03
CA VAL A 111 1.00 4.90 -12.15
C VAL A 111 1.66 3.68 -12.80
N HIS A 112 1.90 2.62 -12.03
CA HIS A 112 2.51 1.39 -12.52
C HIS A 112 1.51 0.28 -12.87
N GLY A 113 0.23 0.63 -13.08
CA GLY A 113 -0.73 -0.27 -13.72
C GLY A 113 -1.54 -1.14 -12.77
N TYR A 114 -1.68 -0.78 -11.50
CA TYR A 114 -2.64 -1.47 -10.63
C TYR A 114 -4.05 -1.36 -11.22
N ALA A 115 -4.68 -2.50 -11.51
CA ALA A 115 -5.94 -2.58 -12.24
C ALA A 115 -7.09 -3.21 -11.41
N GLY A 116 -6.87 -3.43 -10.12
CA GLY A 116 -7.89 -3.95 -9.21
C GLY A 116 -8.86 -2.86 -8.75
N LYS A 117 -9.90 -3.25 -8.01
CA LYS A 117 -10.83 -2.28 -7.39
C LYS A 117 -10.13 -1.39 -6.37
N GLY A 118 -9.16 -1.95 -5.65
CA GLY A 118 -8.37 -1.21 -4.68
C GLY A 118 -9.15 -0.67 -3.48
N ASP A 119 -10.28 -1.30 -3.15
CA ASP A 119 -11.12 -0.92 -2.02
C ASP A 119 -10.34 -0.99 -0.71
N LEU A 120 -10.50 0.02 0.14
CA LEU A 120 -9.98 0.01 1.51
C LEU A 120 -10.94 -0.77 2.40
N ASP A 121 -10.38 -1.63 3.26
CA ASP A 121 -11.15 -2.34 4.26
C ASP A 121 -11.60 -1.42 5.41
N TRP A 122 -12.47 -1.95 6.26
CA TRP A 122 -13.01 -1.21 7.40
C TRP A 122 -11.93 -0.85 8.43
N ILE A 123 -10.86 -1.63 8.55
CA ILE A 123 -9.75 -1.37 9.49
C ILE A 123 -9.00 -0.11 9.05
N SER A 124 -8.63 -0.04 7.77
CA SER A 124 -7.96 1.12 7.18
C SER A 124 -8.82 2.36 7.30
N LYS A 125 -10.12 2.25 6.98
CA LYS A 125 -11.07 3.36 7.08
C LYS A 125 -11.21 3.87 8.50
N ALA A 126 -11.31 2.97 9.48
CA ALA A 126 -11.38 3.34 10.90
C ALA A 126 -10.12 4.07 11.36
N ILE A 127 -8.94 3.55 11.02
CA ILE A 127 -7.66 4.17 11.38
C ILE A 127 -7.49 5.54 10.72
N ILE A 128 -7.86 5.69 9.45
CA ILE A 128 -7.82 6.98 8.75
C ILE A 128 -8.79 7.98 9.40
N ALA A 129 -9.99 7.53 9.77
CA ALA A 129 -10.98 8.37 10.45
C ALA A 129 -10.48 8.86 11.81
N GLU A 130 -9.98 7.94 12.65
CA GLU A 130 -9.49 8.24 14.00
C GLU A 130 -8.26 9.16 13.99
N SER A 131 -7.36 8.96 13.02
CA SER A 131 -6.14 9.75 12.89
C SER A 131 -6.34 11.12 12.24
N GLY A 132 -7.46 11.32 11.54
CA GLY A 132 -7.74 12.54 10.79
C GLY A 132 -6.74 12.82 9.67
N ILE A 133 -6.09 11.79 9.11
CA ILE A 133 -5.11 11.95 8.02
C ILE A 133 -5.78 12.40 6.72
N PHE A 134 -7.03 11.96 6.49
CA PHE A 134 -7.83 12.34 5.33
C PHE A 134 -9.20 12.84 5.76
N ASN A 135 -9.69 13.87 5.06
CA ASN A 135 -11.07 14.35 5.14
C ASN A 135 -11.46 14.92 3.77
N PRO A 136 -12.35 14.28 2.99
CA PRO A 136 -13.11 13.06 3.32
C PRO A 136 -12.24 11.80 3.43
N ILE A 137 -12.77 10.74 4.05
CA ILE A 137 -12.09 9.43 4.18
C ILE A 137 -12.16 8.71 2.83
N PRO A 138 -11.02 8.32 2.24
CA PRO A 138 -10.99 7.64 0.95
C PRO A 138 -11.59 6.24 1.04
N GLN A 139 -12.27 5.80 -0.03
CA GLN A 139 -12.85 4.47 -0.13
C GLN A 139 -11.94 3.45 -0.79
N ASN A 140 -11.00 3.90 -1.62
CA ASN A 140 -10.08 3.05 -2.38
C ASN A 140 -8.70 3.74 -2.57
N ILE A 141 -7.74 3.03 -3.16
CA ILE A 141 -6.40 3.58 -3.44
C ILE A 141 -6.40 4.69 -4.50
N PHE A 142 -7.39 4.72 -5.41
CA PHE A 142 -7.47 5.76 -6.45
C PHE A 142 -7.84 7.12 -5.85
N GLU A 143 -8.73 7.13 -4.86
CA GLU A 143 -9.05 8.28 -4.02
C GLU A 143 -7.82 8.77 -3.24
N ILE A 144 -7.06 7.86 -2.63
CA ILE A 144 -5.78 8.22 -1.97
C ILE A 144 -4.81 8.84 -2.98
N ALA A 145 -4.74 8.32 -4.20
CA ALA A 145 -3.86 8.84 -5.25
C ALA A 145 -4.30 10.21 -5.78
N GLY A 146 -5.54 10.64 -5.51
CA GLY A 146 -6.13 11.87 -6.02
C GLY A 146 -6.52 11.79 -7.50
N LEU A 147 -6.99 10.63 -7.96
CA LEU A 147 -7.27 10.35 -9.38
C LEU A 147 -8.78 10.23 -9.72
N GLU A 148 -9.69 10.66 -8.84
CA GLU A 148 -11.14 10.49 -9.01
C GLU A 148 -11.73 11.16 -10.27
N ASP A 149 -11.09 12.17 -10.87
CA ASP A 149 -11.66 12.86 -12.03
C ASP A 149 -11.33 12.22 -13.41
N SER A 150 -10.55 11.14 -13.47
CA SER A 150 -9.99 10.66 -14.76
C SER A 150 -10.54 9.34 -15.29
N TYR A 151 -11.26 8.54 -14.50
CA TYR A 151 -11.77 7.24 -14.93
C TYR A 151 -13.19 7.01 -14.42
N GLY A 152 -14.14 7.75 -15.01
CA GLY A 152 -15.52 7.29 -15.08
C GLY A 152 -15.57 6.02 -15.93
N LEU A 153 -15.52 4.87 -15.27
CA LEU A 153 -15.88 3.57 -15.83
C LEU A 153 -17.22 3.12 -15.24
#